data_AF-E9ANM3-F1
#
_entry.id   AF-E9ANM3-F1
#
_cell.length_a   1.000
_cell.length_b   1.000
_cell.length_c   1.000
_cell.angle_alpha   90.00
_cell.angle_beta   90.00
_cell.angle_gamma   90.00
#
_symmetry.space_group_name_H-M   'P 1'
#
loop_
_entity.id
_entity.type
_entity.pdbx_description
1 polymer ?
#
loop_
_entity_poly.entity_id
_entity_poly.type
_entity_poly.pdbx_seq_one_letter_code
_entity_poly.pdbx_strand_id
1 'polypeptide(L)'
;MSGVNAWGHMHTPAKQSQFTLDMFEEWKAKQNEDIAQRGADRDPAVEEEHNRYMLRQNLNAYVCYKELDSYTTCLEDKKLIRRRDDDGASGGGSGFSIASSFEINTRNKVNEKLCRTPHNAYVSCMSSQKNQELVLQSATLEPHCTERRAKLFHCLRENQVPEAQMNTPQCTDTYRSLLRCGLNHLWNHYWREITKFSDTDEFHLYELSRDDNKKQAYLRALTTSEAQRQVHLREERDMMLGYYLDPNDAQKGDS
;
A
#
# COMPACT_ATOMS: atom_id res chain seq x y z
N MET A 1 -7.12 -6.66 -18.10
CA MET A 1 -6.65 -5.39 -18.72
C MET A 1 -5.17 -5.27 -18.41
N SER A 2 -4.35 -5.16 -19.44
CA SER A 2 -2.89 -5.05 -19.36
C SER A 2 -2.56 -3.83 -18.51
N GLY A 3 -1.93 -4.05 -17.35
CA GLY A 3 -1.49 -2.99 -16.46
C GLY A 3 -0.50 -2.10 -17.20
N VAL A 4 -1.00 -0.98 -17.73
CA VAL A 4 -0.14 0.09 -18.19
C VAL A 4 0.50 0.64 -16.93
N ASN A 5 1.77 0.31 -16.76
CA ASN A 5 2.55 0.72 -15.62
C ASN A 5 2.42 2.25 -15.48
N ALA A 6 1.99 2.75 -14.32
CA ALA A 6 1.93 4.20 -14.07
C ALA A 6 3.30 4.88 -14.22
N TRP A 7 4.36 4.06 -14.26
CA TRP A 7 5.77 4.37 -14.47
C TRP A 7 6.22 4.46 -15.94
N GLY A 8 5.30 4.63 -16.90
CA GLY A 8 5.56 4.54 -18.35
C GLY A 8 7.00 4.91 -18.77
N HIS A 9 7.70 3.95 -19.39
CA HIS A 9 9.07 4.04 -19.91
C HIS A 9 9.98 5.12 -19.26
N MET A 10 10.10 5.14 -17.94
CA MET A 10 11.25 5.79 -17.33
C MET A 10 12.49 4.95 -17.66
N HIS A 11 13.37 5.51 -18.50
CA HIS A 11 14.61 4.87 -18.90
C HIS A 11 15.49 4.66 -17.66
N THR A 12 15.74 3.40 -17.32
CA THR A 12 16.73 3.03 -16.32
C THR A 12 18.12 3.44 -16.83
N PRO A 13 18.92 4.24 -16.08
CA PRO A 13 20.24 4.64 -16.54
C PRO A 13 21.14 3.41 -16.69
N ALA A 14 21.75 3.24 -17.88
CA ALA A 14 22.48 2.03 -18.26
C ALA A 14 23.83 1.81 -17.53
N LYS A 15 24.25 2.69 -16.61
CA LYS A 15 25.46 2.54 -15.79
C LYS A 15 25.27 3.14 -14.40
N GLN A 16 25.24 2.28 -13.39
CA GLN A 16 25.14 2.66 -11.98
C GLN A 16 26.50 2.45 -11.31
N SER A 17 26.94 3.38 -10.45
CA SER A 17 28.16 3.19 -9.66
C SER A 17 27.89 2.27 -8.47
N GLN A 18 28.90 1.52 -8.01
CA GLN A 18 28.80 0.68 -6.80
C GLN A 18 28.29 1.49 -5.59
N PHE A 19 28.77 2.72 -5.43
CA PHE A 19 28.30 3.65 -4.40
C PHE A 19 26.78 3.93 -4.46
N THR A 20 26.21 4.00 -5.66
CA THR A 20 24.76 4.22 -5.83
C THR A 20 23.96 2.99 -5.41
N LEU A 21 24.50 1.79 -5.67
CA LEU A 21 23.90 0.52 -5.25
C LEU A 21 23.97 0.35 -3.73
N ASP A 22 25.09 0.68 -3.10
CA ASP A 22 25.24 0.60 -1.65
C ASP A 22 24.24 1.52 -0.94
N MET A 23 24.09 2.77 -1.39
CA MET A 23 23.06 3.69 -0.87
C MET A 23 21.62 3.21 -1.13
N PHE A 24 21.39 2.47 -2.23
CA PHE A 24 20.09 1.87 -2.51
C PHE A 24 19.79 0.73 -1.54
N GLU A 25 20.75 -0.11 -1.22
CA GLU A 25 20.61 -1.16 -0.20
C GLU A 25 20.36 -0.58 1.19
N GLU A 26 21.07 0.48 1.57
CA GLU A 26 20.82 1.21 2.83
C GLU A 26 19.41 1.79 2.87
N TRP A 27 18.95 2.38 1.76
CA TRP A 27 17.60 2.89 1.64
C TRP A 27 16.55 1.78 1.76
N LYS A 28 16.76 0.61 1.14
CA LYS A 28 15.86 -0.54 1.27
C LYS A 28 15.81 -1.05 2.70
N ALA A 29 16.96 -1.16 3.37
CA ALA A 29 17.01 -1.54 4.78
C ALA A 29 16.20 -0.57 5.66
N LYS A 30 16.32 0.73 5.40
CA LYS A 30 15.51 1.75 6.08
C LYS A 30 14.01 1.60 5.77
N GLN A 31 13.63 1.36 4.51
CA GLN A 31 12.23 1.14 4.16
C GLN A 31 11.64 -0.11 4.84
N ASN A 32 12.41 -1.19 4.95
CA ASN A 32 11.98 -2.37 5.67
C ASN A 32 11.74 -2.08 7.15
N GLU A 33 12.62 -1.32 7.80
CA GLU A 33 12.41 -0.92 9.19
C GLU A 33 11.22 0.05 9.33
N ASP A 34 11.06 1.01 8.40
CA ASP A 34 9.90 1.91 8.37
C ASP A 34 8.59 1.11 8.25
N ILE A 35 8.55 0.06 7.41
CA ILE A 35 7.40 -0.86 7.29
C ILE A 35 7.16 -1.59 8.62
N ALA A 36 8.20 -2.13 9.25
CA ALA A 36 8.09 -2.82 10.54
C ALA A 36 7.55 -1.93 11.66
N GLN A 37 7.78 -0.61 11.58
CA GLN A 37 7.37 0.38 12.58
C GLN A 37 6.01 1.03 12.30
N ARG A 38 5.35 0.76 11.16
CA ARG A 38 4.00 1.33 10.90
C ARG A 38 3.02 0.92 11.99
N GLY A 39 2.33 1.89 12.56
CA GLY A 39 1.39 1.68 13.67
C GLY A 39 2.04 1.51 15.05
N ALA A 40 3.36 1.75 15.17
CA ALA A 40 4.01 1.87 16.46
C ALA A 40 3.49 3.12 17.20
N ASP A 41 3.03 2.94 18.43
CA ASP A 41 2.55 4.03 19.27
C ASP A 41 3.06 3.85 20.71
N ARG A 42 3.06 4.93 21.49
CA ARG A 42 3.36 4.88 22.93
C ARG A 42 2.21 4.27 23.71
N ASP A 43 0.97 4.41 23.22
CA ASP A 43 -0.22 3.78 23.78
C ASP A 43 -0.36 2.34 23.24
N PRO A 44 -0.24 1.31 24.10
CA PRO A 44 -0.44 -0.08 23.71
C PRO A 44 -1.79 -0.37 23.05
N ALA A 45 -2.84 0.37 23.40
CA ALA A 45 -4.17 0.16 22.85
C ALA A 45 -4.27 0.58 21.38
N VAL A 46 -3.56 1.65 21.00
CA VAL A 46 -3.51 2.14 19.62
C VAL A 46 -2.78 1.14 18.73
N GLU A 47 -1.64 0.64 19.20
CA GLU A 47 -0.87 -0.39 18.48
C GLU A 47 -1.67 -1.69 18.34
N GLU A 48 -2.40 -2.10 19.38
CA GLU A 48 -3.24 -3.30 19.32
C GLU A 48 -4.39 -3.15 18.30
N GLU A 49 -5.01 -1.97 18.20
CA GLU A 49 -6.04 -1.72 17.19
C GLU A 49 -5.45 -1.71 15.78
N HIS A 50 -4.24 -1.16 15.60
CA HIS A 50 -3.50 -1.27 14.33
C HIS A 50 -3.23 -2.74 13.97
N ASN A 51 -2.75 -3.54 14.91
CA ASN A 51 -2.49 -4.96 14.70
C ASN A 51 -3.77 -5.72 14.33
N ARG A 52 -4.90 -5.43 14.98
CA ARG A 52 -6.20 -6.00 14.62
C ARG A 52 -6.64 -5.59 13.22
N TYR A 53 -6.45 -4.32 12.87
CA TYR A 53 -6.72 -3.84 11.51
C TYR A 53 -5.87 -4.60 10.49
N MET A 54 -4.56 -4.71 10.71
CA MET A 54 -3.66 -5.42 9.80
C MET A 54 -3.94 -6.92 9.74
N LEU A 55 -4.35 -7.55 10.84
CA LEU A 55 -4.83 -8.94 10.84
C LEU A 55 -6.06 -9.09 9.93
N ARG A 56 -7.04 -8.17 10.01
CA ARG A 56 -8.19 -8.17 9.10
C ARG A 56 -7.76 -8.03 7.64
N GLN A 57 -6.82 -7.13 7.34
CA GLN A 57 -6.30 -6.95 5.97
C GLN A 57 -5.63 -8.23 5.46
N ASN A 58 -4.78 -8.86 6.28
CA ASN A 58 -4.09 -10.10 5.88
C ASN A 58 -5.05 -11.29 5.76
N LEU A 59 -6.06 -11.39 6.61
CA LEU A 59 -7.13 -12.40 6.46
C LEU A 59 -7.85 -12.21 5.12
N ASN A 60 -8.25 -10.98 4.80
CA ASN A 60 -8.88 -10.65 3.53
C ASN A 60 -8.00 -10.96 2.33
N ALA A 61 -6.69 -10.70 2.43
CA ALA A 61 -5.73 -10.93 1.34
C ALA A 61 -5.44 -12.40 1.07
N TYR A 62 -5.19 -13.18 2.12
CA TYR A 62 -4.59 -14.51 1.98
C TYR A 62 -5.56 -15.66 2.25
N VAL A 63 -6.58 -15.46 3.09
CA VAL A 63 -7.42 -16.55 3.60
C VAL A 63 -8.87 -16.42 3.14
N CYS A 64 -9.51 -15.31 3.50
CA CYS A 64 -10.94 -15.05 3.30
C CYS A 64 -11.25 -14.33 1.98
N TYR A 65 -10.31 -14.27 1.04
CA TYR A 65 -10.45 -13.50 -0.21
C TYR A 65 -11.63 -14.00 -1.06
N LYS A 66 -11.96 -15.30 -1.02
CA LYS A 66 -13.06 -15.88 -1.79
C LYS A 66 -14.42 -15.49 -1.19
N GLU A 67 -14.55 -15.61 0.12
CA GLU A 67 -15.76 -15.22 0.85
C GLU A 67 -15.96 -13.71 0.75
N LEU A 68 -14.87 -12.95 0.80
CA LEU A 68 -14.85 -11.51 0.55
C LEU A 68 -15.41 -11.18 -0.84
N ASP A 69 -14.87 -11.80 -1.89
CA ASP A 69 -15.28 -11.59 -3.28
C ASP A 69 -16.75 -11.96 -3.53
N SER A 70 -17.20 -13.07 -2.96
CA SER A 70 -18.61 -13.49 -3.01
C SER A 70 -19.53 -12.49 -2.31
N TYR A 71 -19.09 -11.95 -1.18
CA TYR A 71 -19.86 -10.94 -0.44
C TYR A 71 -19.89 -9.60 -1.17
N THR A 72 -18.75 -9.10 -1.66
CA THR A 72 -18.71 -7.88 -2.47
C THR A 72 -19.58 -8.00 -3.71
N THR A 73 -19.51 -9.11 -4.44
CA THR A 73 -20.37 -9.36 -5.61
C THR A 73 -21.84 -9.22 -5.27
N CYS A 74 -22.30 -9.83 -4.16
CA CYS A 74 -23.69 -9.69 -3.72
C CYS A 74 -24.04 -8.23 -3.36
N LEU A 75 -23.16 -7.53 -2.66
CA LEU A 75 -23.39 -6.13 -2.29
C LEU A 75 -23.48 -5.24 -3.54
N GLU A 76 -22.67 -5.49 -4.57
CA GLU A 76 -22.73 -4.80 -5.87
C GLU A 76 -24.06 -5.09 -6.58
N ASP A 77 -24.45 -6.35 -6.71
CA ASP A 77 -25.70 -6.76 -7.36
C ASP A 77 -26.94 -6.13 -6.70
N LYS A 78 -26.89 -5.90 -5.39
CA LYS A 78 -27.96 -5.27 -4.61
C LYS A 78 -27.83 -3.75 -4.48
N LYS A 79 -26.81 -3.14 -5.13
CA LYS A 79 -26.51 -1.70 -5.06
C LYS A 79 -26.32 -1.19 -3.63
N LEU A 80 -25.79 -2.04 -2.75
CA LEU A 80 -25.49 -1.73 -1.35
C LEU A 80 -24.11 -1.10 -1.15
N ILE A 81 -23.27 -1.20 -2.18
CA ILE A 81 -22.04 -0.45 -2.35
C ILE A 81 -22.14 0.32 -3.66
N ARG A 82 -21.89 1.64 -3.60
CA ARG A 82 -21.85 2.49 -4.79
C ARG A 82 -20.44 2.42 -5.36
N ARG A 83 -20.30 1.98 -6.61
CA ARG A 83 -19.16 2.43 -7.40
C ARG A 83 -19.36 3.90 -7.70
N ARG A 84 -18.29 4.69 -7.63
CA ARG A 84 -18.33 6.14 -7.87
C ARG A 84 -18.85 6.50 -9.28
N ASP A 85 -18.98 5.50 -10.16
CA ASP A 85 -19.49 5.62 -11.52
C ASP A 85 -21.03 5.75 -11.62
N ASP A 86 -21.79 5.44 -10.56
CA ASP A 86 -23.26 5.52 -10.55
C ASP A 86 -23.82 6.90 -10.12
N ASP A 87 -22.96 7.82 -9.68
CA ASP A 87 -23.33 9.22 -9.47
C ASP A 87 -23.11 9.98 -10.79
N GLY A 88 -24.19 10.16 -11.56
CA GLY A 88 -24.26 11.05 -12.72
C GLY A 88 -24.08 12.53 -12.37
N ALA A 89 -22.97 12.87 -11.72
CA ALA A 89 -22.55 14.22 -11.41
C ALA A 89 -21.52 14.66 -12.45
N SER A 90 -21.97 15.53 -13.34
CA SER A 90 -21.16 16.40 -14.18
C SER A 90 -19.99 16.98 -13.37
N GLY A 91 -18.76 16.60 -13.71
CA GLY A 91 -17.55 17.11 -13.10
C GLY A 91 -16.34 16.30 -13.55
N GLY A 92 -15.68 16.78 -14.61
CA GLY A 92 -14.50 16.15 -15.20
C GLY A 92 -13.41 15.88 -14.17
N GLY A 93 -13.16 14.60 -13.92
CA GLY A 93 -12.08 14.13 -13.08
C GLY A 93 -11.90 12.65 -13.35
N SER A 94 -11.10 12.32 -14.37
CA SER A 94 -10.60 10.96 -14.62
C SER A 94 -9.67 10.58 -13.47
N GLY A 95 -10.27 10.19 -12.35
CA GLY A 95 -9.58 9.68 -11.18
C GLY A 95 -9.15 8.24 -11.44
N PHE A 96 -7.84 8.05 -11.52
CA PHE A 96 -7.17 6.77 -11.36
C PHE A 96 -7.86 5.94 -10.26
N SER A 97 -8.35 4.73 -10.59
CA SER A 97 -8.83 3.76 -9.60
C SER A 97 -7.63 3.23 -8.81
N ILE A 98 -7.16 4.02 -7.85
CA ILE A 98 -6.45 3.49 -6.69
C ILE A 98 -7.55 2.83 -5.86
N ALA A 99 -7.55 1.49 -5.86
CA ALA A 99 -8.31 0.59 -5.00
C ALA A 99 -9.33 1.31 -4.13
N SER A 100 -10.59 1.32 -4.55
CA SER A 100 -11.66 1.88 -3.74
C SER A 100 -11.64 1.18 -2.38
N SER A 101 -11.13 1.89 -1.37
CA SER A 101 -11.01 1.45 0.01
C SER A 101 -12.39 1.48 0.67
N PHE A 102 -13.32 0.71 0.12
CA PHE A 102 -14.58 0.45 0.78
C PHE A 102 -14.28 -0.55 1.89
N GLU A 103 -14.13 -0.05 3.12
CA GLU A 103 -14.19 -0.93 4.28
C GLU A 103 -15.57 -1.59 4.28
N ILE A 104 -15.61 -2.91 4.09
CA ILE A 104 -16.86 -3.64 4.01
C ILE A 104 -17.51 -3.64 5.38
N ASN A 105 -18.60 -2.89 5.49
CA ASN A 105 -19.36 -2.81 6.72
C ASN A 105 -20.15 -4.11 6.95
N THR A 106 -19.60 -5.00 7.78
CA THR A 106 -20.25 -6.23 8.25
C THR A 106 -21.22 -6.00 9.40
N ARG A 107 -21.38 -4.77 9.90
CA ARG A 107 -22.33 -4.45 10.98
C ARG A 107 -23.67 -3.91 10.46
N ASN A 108 -23.80 -3.72 9.15
CA ASN A 108 -25.03 -3.22 8.54
C ASN A 108 -26.07 -4.35 8.40
N LYS A 109 -27.17 -4.24 9.16
CA LYS A 109 -28.29 -5.19 9.15
C LYS A 109 -28.97 -5.34 7.78
N VAL A 110 -28.94 -4.30 6.94
CA VAL A 110 -29.49 -4.36 5.57
C VAL A 110 -28.63 -5.26 4.69
N ASN A 111 -27.30 -5.13 4.80
CA ASN A 111 -26.35 -5.97 4.09
C ASN A 111 -26.48 -7.43 4.51
N GLU A 112 -26.54 -7.68 5.81
CA GLU A 112 -26.80 -9.02 6.36
C GLU A 112 -28.12 -9.59 5.85
N LYS A 113 -29.20 -8.81 5.80
CA LYS A 113 -30.52 -9.29 5.35
C LYS A 113 -30.53 -9.64 3.86
N LEU A 114 -29.95 -8.80 3.00
CA LEU A 114 -30.02 -8.95 1.55
C LEU A 114 -28.93 -9.88 0.98
N CYS A 115 -27.81 -10.02 1.68
CA CYS A 115 -26.67 -10.84 1.31
C CYS A 115 -26.32 -11.88 2.39
N ARG A 116 -27.34 -12.44 3.05
CA ARG A 116 -27.19 -13.30 4.24
C ARG A 116 -26.19 -14.43 4.09
N THR A 117 -26.31 -15.21 3.02
CA THR A 117 -25.44 -16.38 2.79
C THR A 117 -23.97 -15.98 2.63
N PRO A 118 -23.59 -15.10 1.68
CA PRO A 118 -22.19 -14.69 1.54
C PRO A 118 -21.70 -13.85 2.73
N HIS A 119 -22.57 -13.05 3.37
CA HIS A 119 -22.25 -12.33 4.60
C HIS A 119 -21.81 -13.28 5.73
N ASN A 120 -22.62 -14.31 6.01
CA ASN A 120 -22.34 -15.27 7.08
C ASN A 120 -21.05 -16.06 6.79
N ALA A 121 -20.81 -16.43 5.54
CA ALA A 121 -19.57 -17.10 5.14
C ALA A 121 -18.35 -16.20 5.40
N TYR A 122 -18.43 -14.93 4.99
CA TYR A 122 -17.36 -13.96 5.21
C TYR A 122 -17.10 -13.70 6.69
N VAL A 123 -18.14 -13.41 7.48
CA VAL A 123 -18.01 -13.18 8.92
C VAL A 123 -17.45 -14.41 9.63
N SER A 124 -17.94 -15.61 9.29
CA SER A 124 -17.43 -16.86 9.85
C SER A 124 -15.96 -17.10 9.50
N CYS A 125 -15.53 -16.75 8.28
CA CYS A 125 -14.13 -16.85 7.89
C CYS A 125 -13.25 -15.90 8.71
N MET A 126 -13.68 -14.64 8.86
CA MET A 126 -12.96 -13.61 9.61
C MET A 126 -12.87 -13.89 11.11
N SER A 127 -13.91 -14.50 11.70
CA SER A 127 -13.95 -14.85 13.13
C SER A 127 -13.34 -16.21 13.44
N SER A 128 -12.92 -16.99 12.43
CA SER A 128 -12.34 -18.30 12.64
C SER A 128 -10.99 -18.20 13.35
N GLN A 129 -10.90 -18.77 14.56
CA GLN A 129 -9.66 -18.82 15.33
C GLN A 129 -8.53 -19.47 14.52
N LYS A 130 -8.82 -20.59 13.83
CA LYS A 130 -7.85 -21.27 12.98
C LYS A 130 -7.28 -20.38 11.88
N ASN A 131 -8.12 -19.54 11.26
CA ASN A 131 -7.69 -18.63 10.21
C ASN A 131 -6.84 -17.49 10.77
N GLN A 132 -7.24 -16.95 11.93
CA GLN A 132 -6.47 -15.92 12.63
C GLN A 132 -5.10 -16.46 13.05
N GLU A 133 -5.04 -17.65 13.64
CA GLU A 133 -3.81 -18.33 14.03
C GLU A 133 -2.89 -18.56 12.83
N LEU A 134 -3.43 -18.98 11.68
CA LEU A 134 -2.64 -19.17 10.46
C LEU A 134 -1.90 -17.87 10.06
N VAL A 135 -2.63 -16.75 10.02
CA VAL A 135 -2.04 -15.45 9.66
C VAL A 135 -1.02 -14.99 10.70
N LEU A 136 -1.32 -15.15 12.00
CA LEU A 136 -0.41 -14.77 13.07
C LEU A 136 0.87 -15.63 13.06
N GLN A 137 0.76 -16.93 12.79
CA GLN A 137 1.91 -17.82 12.62
C GLN A 137 2.78 -17.36 11.43
N SER A 138 2.18 -17.10 10.27
CA SER A 138 2.91 -16.54 9.14
C SER A 138 3.59 -15.22 9.48
N ALA A 139 2.92 -14.32 10.20
CA ALA A 139 3.47 -13.02 10.60
C ALA A 139 4.70 -13.19 11.51
N THR A 140 4.62 -14.07 12.52
CA THR A 140 5.76 -14.33 13.42
C THR A 140 6.95 -15.01 12.72
N LEU A 141 6.71 -15.66 11.58
CA LEU A 141 7.75 -16.34 10.81
C LEU A 141 8.42 -15.45 9.75
N GLU A 142 7.91 -14.23 9.53
CA GLU A 142 8.36 -13.32 8.49
C GLU A 142 9.87 -13.02 8.54
N PRO A 143 10.63 -13.22 7.44
CA PRO A 143 12.09 -13.10 7.43
C PRO A 143 12.63 -11.75 7.92
N HIS A 144 11.94 -10.65 7.57
CA HIS A 144 12.33 -9.29 7.96
C HIS A 144 12.23 -9.04 9.48
N CYS A 145 11.52 -9.89 10.21
CA CYS A 145 11.25 -9.73 11.63
C CYS A 145 12.13 -10.61 12.53
N THR A 146 13.21 -11.19 11.99
CA THR A 146 14.07 -12.16 12.71
C THR A 146 14.67 -11.59 14.00
N GLU A 147 15.12 -10.33 14.01
CA GLU A 147 15.66 -9.70 15.22
C GLU A 147 14.60 -9.54 16.32
N ARG A 148 13.38 -9.13 15.96
CA ARG A 148 12.24 -8.99 16.89
C ARG A 148 11.81 -10.34 17.44
N ARG A 149 11.83 -11.38 16.60
CA ARG A 149 11.58 -12.77 17.03
C ARG A 149 12.63 -13.24 18.04
N ALA A 150 13.90 -12.93 17.80
CA ALA A 150 14.97 -13.25 18.75
C ALA A 150 14.78 -12.51 20.09
N LYS A 151 14.40 -11.23 20.06
CA LYS A 151 14.07 -10.44 21.26
C LYS A 151 12.92 -11.04 22.07
N LEU A 152 11.86 -11.50 21.41
CA LEU A 152 10.76 -12.20 22.08
C LEU A 152 11.25 -13.48 22.75
N PHE A 153 11.98 -14.34 22.05
CA PHE A 153 12.49 -15.58 22.62
C PHE A 153 13.48 -15.36 23.77
N HIS A 154 14.27 -14.29 23.70
CA HIS A 154 15.13 -13.89 24.80
C HIS A 154 14.31 -13.49 26.03
N CYS A 155 13.31 -12.61 25.86
CA CYS A 155 12.42 -12.20 26.95
C CYS A 155 11.70 -13.40 27.60
N LEU A 156 11.15 -14.32 26.79
CA LEU A 156 10.46 -15.50 27.29
C LEU A 156 11.38 -16.41 28.11
N ARG A 157 12.66 -16.52 27.71
CA ARG A 157 13.65 -17.31 28.45
C ARG A 157 13.99 -16.68 29.79
N GLU A 158 14.16 -15.36 29.84
CA GLU A 158 14.48 -14.64 31.07
C GLU A 158 13.31 -14.63 32.06
N ASN A 159 12.08 -14.56 31.56
CA ASN A 159 10.88 -14.44 32.37
C ASN A 159 10.11 -15.76 32.59
N GLN A 160 10.67 -16.90 32.20
CA GLN A 160 10.00 -18.20 32.31
C GLN A 160 9.54 -18.52 33.75
N VAL A 161 10.42 -18.28 34.74
CA VAL A 161 10.13 -18.52 36.15
C VAL A 161 9.11 -17.52 36.72
N PRO A 162 9.27 -16.20 36.56
CA PRO A 162 8.29 -15.24 37.07
C PRO A 162 6.92 -15.35 36.40
N GLU A 163 6.84 -15.64 35.09
CA GLU A 163 5.55 -15.88 34.41
C GLU A 163 4.81 -17.08 34.99
N ALA A 164 5.52 -18.18 35.26
CA ALA A 164 4.94 -19.38 35.87
C ALA A 164 4.46 -19.17 37.32
N GLN A 165 5.07 -18.22 38.06
CA GLN A 165 4.70 -17.93 39.44
C GLN A 165 3.56 -16.91 39.55
N MET A 166 3.56 -15.89 38.68
CA MET A 166 2.63 -14.76 38.78
C MET A 166 1.41 -14.88 37.85
N ASN A 167 1.41 -15.80 36.88
CA ASN A 167 0.41 -15.89 35.81
C ASN A 167 0.20 -14.57 35.03
N THR A 168 1.18 -13.66 35.06
CA THR A 168 1.14 -12.39 34.34
C THR A 168 2.17 -12.40 33.21
N PRO A 169 1.77 -12.13 31.95
CA PRO A 169 2.70 -12.13 30.83
C PRO A 169 3.67 -10.94 30.89
N GLN A 170 4.97 -11.22 30.83
CA GLN A 170 6.04 -10.22 30.92
C GLN A 170 6.52 -9.76 29.54
N CYS A 171 6.30 -10.56 28.50
CA CYS A 171 6.80 -10.31 27.15
C CYS A 171 5.76 -9.75 26.17
N THR A 172 4.72 -9.09 26.68
CA THR A 172 3.61 -8.59 25.86
C THR A 172 4.06 -7.53 24.84
N ASP A 173 4.98 -6.65 25.22
CA ASP A 173 5.45 -5.58 24.33
C ASP A 173 6.36 -6.11 23.21
N THR A 174 7.24 -7.06 23.53
CA THR A 174 8.07 -7.73 22.51
C THR A 174 7.22 -8.57 21.57
N TYR A 175 6.16 -9.20 22.09
CA TYR A 175 5.19 -9.93 21.27
C TYR A 175 4.41 -8.99 20.34
N ARG A 176 3.90 -7.86 20.85
CA ARG A 176 3.16 -6.87 20.06
C ARG A 176 4.01 -6.28 18.93
N SER A 177 5.27 -5.95 19.23
CA SER A 177 6.24 -5.46 18.24
C SER A 177 6.55 -6.49 17.15
N LEU A 178 6.68 -7.78 17.51
CA LEU A 178 6.86 -8.86 16.54
C LEU A 178 5.63 -9.00 15.63
N LEU A 179 4.42 -9.01 16.20
CA LEU A 179 3.18 -9.10 15.43
C LEU A 179 3.02 -7.93 14.48
N ARG A 180 3.26 -6.70 14.94
CA ARG A 180 3.21 -5.49 14.12
C ARG A 180 4.14 -5.61 12.91
N CYS A 181 5.39 -5.97 13.16
CA CYS A 181 6.37 -6.19 12.09
C CYS A 181 5.87 -7.21 11.06
N GLY A 182 5.47 -8.39 11.53
CA GLY A 182 5.04 -9.48 10.65
C GLY A 182 3.79 -9.14 9.83
N LEU A 183 2.76 -8.57 10.46
CA LEU A 183 1.52 -8.20 9.80
C LEU A 183 1.71 -7.09 8.77
N ASN A 184 2.59 -6.12 9.05
CA ASN A 184 2.94 -5.07 8.09
C ASN A 184 3.68 -5.63 6.87
N HIS A 185 4.66 -6.50 7.09
CA HIS A 185 5.44 -7.09 6.00
C HIS A 185 4.63 -8.08 5.16
N LEU A 186 3.78 -8.92 5.77
CA LEU A 186 2.87 -9.79 5.01
C LEU A 186 1.93 -8.99 4.10
N TRP A 187 1.39 -7.88 4.60
CA TRP A 187 0.54 -7.01 3.79
C TRP A 187 1.33 -6.30 2.68
N ASN A 188 2.54 -5.84 2.98
CA ASN A 188 3.43 -5.23 1.99
C ASN A 188 3.80 -6.22 0.87
N HIS A 189 4.10 -7.47 1.23
CA HIS A 189 4.37 -8.55 0.29
C HIS A 189 3.15 -8.82 -0.60
N TYR A 190 1.95 -8.94 -0.01
CA TYR A 190 0.71 -9.09 -0.77
C TYR A 190 0.55 -8.00 -1.82
N TRP A 191 0.70 -6.74 -1.39
CA TRP A 191 0.54 -5.59 -2.26
C TRP A 191 1.56 -5.58 -3.40
N ARG A 192 2.83 -5.88 -3.10
CA ARG A 192 3.87 -5.98 -4.13
C ARG A 192 3.57 -7.06 -5.16
N GLU A 193 3.13 -8.24 -4.73
CA GLU A 193 2.79 -9.35 -5.62
C GLU A 193 1.62 -9.00 -6.54
N ILE A 194 0.53 -8.43 -6.02
CA ILE A 194 -0.63 -8.07 -6.85
C ILE A 194 -0.31 -6.95 -7.85
N THR A 195 0.55 -5.99 -7.49
CA THR A 195 0.97 -4.93 -8.42
C THR A 195 2.13 -5.33 -9.32
N LYS A 196 2.68 -6.55 -9.17
CA LYS A 196 3.92 -7.00 -9.83
C LYS A 196 5.07 -6.01 -9.64
N PHE A 197 5.18 -5.47 -8.42
CA PHE A 197 6.16 -4.46 -8.08
C PHE A 197 7.56 -5.06 -8.10
N SER A 198 8.39 -4.57 -9.01
CA SER A 198 9.73 -5.12 -9.26
C SER A 198 10.84 -4.30 -8.60
N ASP A 199 12.05 -4.86 -8.57
CA ASP A 199 13.25 -4.15 -8.12
C ASP A 199 13.51 -2.85 -8.92
N THR A 200 13.05 -2.81 -10.18
CA THR A 200 13.15 -1.59 -11.00
C THR A 200 12.22 -0.50 -10.49
N ASP A 201 11.00 -0.85 -10.09
CA ASP A 201 10.05 0.09 -9.50
C ASP A 201 10.54 0.57 -8.12
N GLU A 202 11.14 -0.32 -7.34
CA GLU A 202 11.78 0.00 -6.07
C GLU A 202 12.94 0.98 -6.24
N PHE A 203 13.78 0.76 -7.24
CA PHE A 203 14.87 1.65 -7.58
C PHE A 203 14.38 3.04 -8.03
N HIS A 204 13.30 3.10 -8.81
CA HIS A 204 12.69 4.40 -9.16
C HIS A 204 12.13 5.13 -7.94
N LEU A 205 11.52 4.43 -6.98
CA LEU A 205 11.10 5.06 -5.72
C LEU A 205 12.30 5.64 -4.96
N TYR A 206 13.43 4.94 -4.95
CA TYR A 206 14.66 5.44 -4.38
C TYR A 206 15.13 6.73 -5.08
N GLU A 207 15.16 6.77 -6.41
CA GLU A 207 15.53 7.99 -7.15
C GLU A 207 14.60 9.16 -6.84
N LEU A 208 13.29 8.93 -6.76
CA LEU A 208 12.30 9.95 -6.40
C LEU A 208 12.49 10.43 -4.95
N SER A 209 12.92 9.56 -4.05
CA SER A 209 13.16 9.93 -2.64
C SER A 209 14.38 10.84 -2.48
N ARG A 210 15.31 10.84 -3.44
CA ARG A 210 16.53 11.63 -3.41
C ARG A 210 16.39 12.99 -4.08
N ASP A 211 15.44 13.16 -4.99
CA ASP A 211 15.30 14.35 -5.83
C ASP A 211 13.87 14.88 -5.79
N ASP A 212 13.67 15.94 -5.01
CA ASP A 212 12.36 16.60 -4.87
C ASP A 212 11.84 17.15 -6.20
N ASN A 213 12.70 17.53 -7.14
CA ASN A 213 12.23 17.98 -8.47
C ASN A 213 11.65 16.81 -9.26
N LYS A 214 12.31 15.65 -9.24
CA LYS A 214 11.76 14.42 -9.86
C LYS A 214 10.47 13.98 -9.17
N LYS A 215 10.40 14.06 -7.84
CA LYS A 215 9.18 13.78 -7.07
C LYS A 215 8.03 14.70 -7.47
N GLN A 216 8.28 16.02 -7.56
CA GLN A 216 7.26 16.98 -7.99
C GLN A 216 6.84 16.76 -9.45
N ALA A 217 7.78 16.45 -10.34
CA ALA A 217 7.47 16.10 -11.73
C ALA A 217 6.59 14.85 -11.82
N TYR A 218 6.90 13.82 -11.03
CA TYR A 218 6.11 12.60 -10.93
C TYR A 218 4.69 12.86 -10.40
N LEU A 219 4.57 13.61 -9.30
CA LEU A 219 3.26 13.99 -8.75
C LEU A 219 2.43 14.80 -9.76
N ARG A 220 3.07 15.71 -10.50
CA ARG A 220 2.41 16.44 -11.60
C ARG A 220 1.94 15.50 -12.69
N ALA A 221 2.75 14.54 -13.12
CA ALA A 221 2.38 13.56 -14.15
C ALA A 221 1.20 12.67 -13.74
N LEU A 222 1.09 12.32 -12.45
CA LEU A 222 -0.05 11.56 -11.92
C LEU A 222 -1.32 12.37 -11.78
N THR A 223 -1.21 13.68 -11.52
CA THR A 223 -2.34 14.57 -11.23
C THR A 223 -2.80 15.40 -12.41
N THR A 224 -2.01 15.46 -13.49
CA THR A 224 -2.41 16.12 -14.73
C THR A 224 -3.42 15.26 -15.49
N SER A 225 -4.56 15.87 -15.81
CA SER A 225 -5.57 15.25 -16.68
C SER A 225 -4.96 14.97 -18.07
N GLU A 226 -5.52 13.99 -18.78
CA GLU A 226 -5.06 13.63 -20.14
C GLU A 226 -5.06 14.85 -21.09
N ALA A 227 -6.04 15.74 -20.93
CA ALA A 227 -6.11 17.01 -21.66
C ALA A 227 -4.94 17.96 -21.34
N GLN A 228 -4.58 18.11 -20.06
CA GLN A 228 -3.42 18.91 -19.64
C GLN A 228 -2.11 18.30 -20.09
N ARG A 229 -2.00 16.96 -20.08
CA ARG A 229 -0.82 16.24 -20.58
C ARG A 229 -0.63 16.45 -22.08
N GLN A 230 -1.70 16.49 -22.88
CA GLN A 230 -1.61 16.81 -24.31
C GLN A 230 -1.24 18.27 -24.58
N VAL A 231 -1.71 19.22 -23.75
CA VAL A 231 -1.31 20.62 -23.85
C VAL A 231 0.18 20.78 -23.52
N HIS A 232 0.65 20.17 -22.43
CA HIS A 232 2.06 20.23 -22.03
C HIS A 232 2.99 19.57 -23.08
N LEU A 233 2.56 18.45 -23.68
CA LEU A 233 3.29 17.81 -24.79
C LEU A 233 3.29 18.65 -26.06
N ARG A 234 2.25 19.46 -26.32
CA ARG A 234 2.26 20.43 -27.42
C ARG A 234 3.22 21.57 -27.10
N GLU A 235 3.14 22.16 -25.92
CA GLU A 235 4.02 23.24 -25.47
C GLU A 235 5.50 22.84 -25.49
N GLU A 236 5.85 21.62 -25.03
CA GLU A 236 7.22 21.10 -25.13
C GLU A 236 7.67 20.90 -26.58
N ARG A 237 6.77 20.44 -27.46
CA ARG A 237 7.07 20.28 -28.89
C ARG A 237 7.24 21.64 -29.57
N ASP A 238 6.42 22.62 -29.20
CA ASP A 238 6.46 23.99 -29.72
C ASP A 238 7.72 24.73 -29.23
N MET A 239 8.13 24.50 -27.97
CA MET A 239 9.42 24.96 -27.44
C MET A 239 10.61 24.30 -28.15
N MET A 240 10.57 22.99 -28.42
CA MET A 240 11.62 22.30 -29.19
C MET A 240 11.70 22.76 -30.65
N LEU A 241 10.57 23.18 -31.23
CA LEU A 241 10.50 23.69 -32.60
C LEU A 241 10.85 25.18 -32.71
N GLY A 242 11.16 25.85 -31.58
CA GLY A 242 11.75 27.19 -31.56
C GLY A 242 10.81 28.32 -32.01
N TYR A 243 9.49 28.12 -32.03
CA TYR A 243 8.56 29.17 -32.44
C TYR A 243 8.04 29.96 -31.23
N TYR A 244 8.87 30.90 -30.79
CA TYR A 244 8.40 32.21 -30.34
C TYR A 244 9.07 33.26 -31.22
N LEU A 245 8.53 33.46 -32.42
CA LEU A 245 8.66 34.76 -33.07
C LEU A 245 7.43 35.56 -32.65
N ASP A 246 7.65 36.58 -31.82
CA ASP A 246 6.67 37.62 -31.59
C ASP A 246 6.29 38.20 -32.96
N PRO A 247 5.00 38.27 -33.33
CA PRO A 247 4.57 38.88 -34.59
C PRO A 247 5.09 40.32 -34.78
N ASN A 248 5.52 40.98 -33.70
CA ASN A 248 6.10 42.32 -33.74
C ASN A 248 7.58 42.37 -34.15
N ASP A 249 8.32 41.26 -34.14
CA ASP A 249 9.73 41.23 -34.55
C ASP A 249 9.90 41.18 -36.08
N ALA A 250 8.84 40.89 -36.82
CA ALA A 250 8.84 40.93 -38.30
C ALA A 250 8.69 42.36 -38.88
N GLN A 251 8.50 43.40 -38.05
CA GLN A 251 8.33 44.79 -38.51
C GLN A 251 9.50 45.73 -38.18
N LYS A 252 10.63 45.23 -37.67
CA LYS A 252 11.84 46.04 -37.37
C LYS A 252 13.04 45.69 -38.24
N GLY A 253 12.80 45.42 -39.52
CA GLY A 253 13.86 45.16 -40.48
C GLY A 253 13.50 45.69 -41.85
N ASP A 254 13.25 47.00 -41.96
CA ASP A 254 13.48 47.78 -43.19
C ASP A 254 13.35 49.28 -42.85
N SER A 255 14.49 49.88 -42.48
CA SER A 255 14.78 51.32 -42.57
C SER A 255 16.29 51.51 -42.58
#